data_AF-A0A6B9W3Z8-F1
#
_entry.id   AF-A0A6B9W3Z8-F1
#
_cell.length_a   1.000
_cell.length_b   1.000
_cell.length_c   1.000
_cell.angle_alpha   90.00
_cell.angle_beta   90.00
_cell.angle_gamma   90.00
#
_symmetry.space_group_name_H-M   'P 1'
#
loop_
_entity.id
_entity.type
_entity.pdbx_description
1 polymer ?
#
loop_
_entity_poly.entity_id
_entity_poly.type
_entity_poly.pdbx_seq_one_letter_code
_entity_poly.pdbx_strand_id
1 'polypeptide(L)' 'IVLDLGTGGGIDVLLSAKRVGPKGMAFGLDMTDDMLELARKNAREAGVGNVQFLKGQIEAIPLPGGSVDVVISNCVINL' A
#
# COMPACT_ATOMS: atom_id res chain seq x y z
N ILE A 1 -9.47 -6.43 2.03
CA ILE A 1 -8.04 -6.15 2.20
C ILE A 1 -7.45 -5.89 0.82
N VAL A 2 -6.79 -4.76 0.63
CA VAL A 2 -6.18 -4.37 -0.66
C VAL A 2 -4.67 -4.33 -0.54
N LEU A 3 -3.95 -4.71 -1.58
CA LEU A 3 -2.51 -4.56 -1.72
C LEU A 3 -2.20 -3.67 -2.93
N ASP A 4 -1.39 -2.63 -2.75
CA ASP A 4 -0.85 -1.80 -3.82
C ASP A 4 0.64 -2.12 -4.04
N LEU A 5 1.01 -2.46 -5.28
CA LEU A 5 2.36 -2.87 -5.68
C LEU A 5 3.14 -1.68 -6.26
N GLY A 6 4.19 -1.26 -5.56
CA GLY A 6 4.99 -0.08 -5.90
C GLY A 6 4.26 1.20 -5.50
N THR A 7 4.00 1.34 -4.20
CA THR A 7 3.05 2.33 -3.69
C THR A 7 3.52 3.79 -3.82
N GLY A 8 4.82 4.04 -4.00
CA GLY A 8 5.38 5.37 -4.07
C GLY A 8 4.95 6.22 -2.86
N GLY A 9 4.41 7.42 -3.11
CA GLY A 9 3.88 8.30 -2.07
C GLY A 9 2.56 7.85 -1.42
N GLY A 10 1.99 6.70 -1.80
CA GLY A 10 0.87 6.06 -1.12
C GLY A 10 -0.54 6.50 -1.52
N ILE A 11 -0.70 7.26 -2.61
CA ILE A 11 -2.01 7.81 -3.01
C ILE A 11 -3.07 6.70 -3.20
N ASP A 12 -2.74 5.66 -3.97
CA ASP A 12 -3.67 4.56 -4.26
C ASP A 12 -4.03 3.76 -3.00
N VAL A 13 -3.09 3.62 -2.05
CA VAL A 13 -3.34 3.03 -0.72
C VAL A 13 -4.30 3.87 0.10
N LEU A 14 -4.12 5.20 0.15
CA LEU A 14 -4.98 6.10 0.91
C LEU A 14 -6.41 6.13 0.35
N LEU A 15 -6.56 6.13 -0.98
CA LEU A 15 -7.85 6.03 -1.63
C LEU A 15 -8.51 4.68 -1.36
N SER A 16 -7.74 3.59 -1.45
CA SER A 16 -8.21 2.24 -1.14
C SER A 16 -8.67 2.10 0.30
N ALA A 17 -7.91 2.61 1.27
CA ALA A 17 -8.24 2.59 2.68
C ALA A 17 -9.57 3.28 3.02
N LYS A 18 -9.85 4.42 2.35
CA LYS A 18 -11.16 5.08 2.45
C LYS A 18 -12.27 4.23 1.81
N ARG A 19 -11.99 3.59 0.67
CA ARG A 19 -12.98 2.81 -0.09
C ARG A 19 -13.40 1.51 0.61
N VAL A 20 -12.46 0.80 1.25
CA VAL A 20 -12.75 -0.44 1.98
C VAL A 20 -13.43 -0.22 3.33
N GLY A 21 -13.56 1.04 3.76
CA GLY A 21 -14.18 1.42 5.02
C GLY A 21 -13.34 1.08 6.26
N PRO A 22 -13.84 1.42 7.46
CA PRO A 22 -13.05 1.40 8.70
C PRO A 22 -12.66 0.00 9.19
N LYS A 23 -13.36 -1.05 8.72
CA LYS A 23 -13.02 -2.46 9.02
C LYS A 23 -12.08 -3.08 7.99
N GLY A 24 -11.85 -2.40 6.87
CA GLY A 24 -10.92 -2.85 5.84
C GLY A 24 -9.51 -2.36 6.11
N MET A 25 -8.55 -2.94 5.41
CA MET A 25 -7.12 -2.60 5.48
C MET A 25 -6.58 -2.44 4.05
N ALA A 26 -5.72 -1.43 3.85
CA ALA A 26 -4.95 -1.28 2.63
C ALA A 26 -3.45 -1.36 2.93
N PHE A 27 -2.74 -2.19 2.17
CA PHE A 27 -1.30 -2.35 2.24
C PHE A 27 -0.66 -1.67 1.03
N GLY A 28 0.42 -0.94 1.25
CA GLY A 28 1.31 -0.48 0.18
C GLY A 28 2.66 -1.19 0.29
N LEU A 29 3.15 -1.74 -0.82
CA LEU A 29 4.48 -2.32 -0.91
C LEU A 29 5.39 -1.40 -1.72
N ASP A 30 6.55 -1.03 -1.18
CA ASP A 30 7.60 -0.31 -1.91
C ASP A 30 8.99 -0.80 -1.47
N MET A 31 9.98 -0.68 -2.34
CA MET A 31 11.34 -1.14 -2.06
C MET A 31 12.22 -0.07 -1.40
N THR A 32 11.87 1.22 -1.58
CA THR A 32 12.71 2.33 -1.12
C THR A 32 12.23 2.89 0.21
N ASP A 33 13.17 3.19 1.11
CA ASP A 33 12.82 3.79 2.41
C ASP A 33 12.21 5.19 2.23
N ASP A 34 12.73 5.99 1.29
CA ASP A 34 12.25 7.34 1.00
C ASP A 34 10.77 7.37 0.61
N MET A 35 10.31 6.44 -0.26
CA MET A 35 8.90 6.37 -0.63
C MET A 35 8.04 5.93 0.55
N LEU A 36 8.50 4.97 1.35
CA LEU A 36 7.76 4.51 2.52
C LEU A 36 7.66 5.60 3.61
N GLU A 37 8.70 6.42 3.79
CA GLU A 37 8.66 7.59 4.67
C GLU A 37 7.65 8.62 4.18
N LEU A 38 7.68 8.94 2.88
CA LEU A 38 6.73 9.84 2.25
C LEU A 38 5.28 9.34 2.38
N ALA A 39 5.03 8.06 2.10
CA ALA A 39 3.71 7.46 2.20
C ALA A 39 3.16 7.48 3.64
N ARG A 40 4.00 7.17 4.63
CA ARG A 40 3.62 7.28 6.06
C ARG A 40 3.33 8.72 6.47
N LYS A 41 4.09 9.70 5.95
CA LYS A 41 3.81 11.12 6.17
C LYS A 41 2.44 11.49 5.60
N ASN A 42 2.17 11.13 4.36
CA ASN A 42 0.89 11.41 3.69
C ASN A 42 -0.29 10.76 4.41
N ALA A 43 -0.12 9.53 4.94
CA ALA A 43 -1.15 8.87 5.73
C ALA A 43 -1.48 9.62 7.04
N ARG A 44 -0.46 10.11 7.75
CA ARG A 44 -0.64 10.95 8.95
C ARG A 44 -1.37 12.25 8.64
N GLU A 45 -0.95 12.94 7.58
CA GLU A 45 -1.57 14.19 7.13
C GLU A 45 -3.03 13.99 6.67
N ALA A 46 -3.32 12.84 6.05
CA ALA A 46 -4.66 12.48 5.62
C ALA A 46 -5.57 11.94 6.76
N GLY A 47 -5.03 11.69 7.96
CA GLY A 47 -5.77 11.12 9.08
C GLY A 47 -6.27 9.70 8.83
N VAL A 48 -5.60 8.93 7.96
CA VAL A 48 -6.00 7.56 7.58
C VAL A 48 -5.22 6.55 8.41
N GLY A 49 -5.91 5.79 9.27
CA GLY A 49 -5.29 4.85 10.21
C GLY A 49 -5.31 3.38 9.76
N ASN A 50 -6.12 3.01 8.78
CA ASN A 50 -6.26 1.63 8.30
C ASN A 50 -5.35 1.34 7.09
N VAL A 51 -4.09 1.76 7.20
CA VAL A 51 -3.05 1.55 6.19
C VAL A 51 -1.79 0.97 6.80
N GLN A 52 -1.07 0.15 6.04
CA GLN A 52 0.25 -0.34 6.41
C GLN A 52 1.19 -0.35 5.21
N PHE A 53 2.37 0.26 5.39
CA PHE A 53 3.40 0.35 4.36
C PHE A 53 4.52 -0.64 4.65
N LEU A 54 4.70 -1.59 3.73
CA LEU A 54 5.61 -2.72 3.80
C LEU A 54 6.83 -2.45 2.91
N LYS A 55 8.02 -2.75 3.44
CA LYS A 55 9.24 -2.74 2.65
C LYS A 55 9.43 -4.08 1.97
N GLY A 56 9.66 -4.07 0.67
CA GLY A 56 9.98 -5.29 -0.07
C GLY A 56 9.93 -5.10 -1.58
N GLN A 57 10.29 -6.17 -2.28
CA GLN A 57 10.15 -6.28 -3.73
C GLN A 57 8.88 -7.05 -4.09
N ILE A 58 8.34 -6.82 -5.27
CA ILE A 58 7.06 -7.40 -5.71
C ILE A 58 7.16 -8.93 -5.87
N GLU A 59 8.36 -9.44 -6.13
CA GLU A 59 8.70 -10.85 -6.23
C GLU A 59 8.72 -11.56 -4.85
N ALA A 60 8.79 -10.79 -3.76
CA ALA A 60 8.94 -11.29 -2.39
C ALA A 60 8.04 -10.52 -1.42
N ILE A 61 6.72 -10.55 -1.69
CA ILE A 61 5.71 -9.88 -0.88
C ILE A 61 5.70 -10.45 0.55
N PRO A 62 5.89 -9.63 1.60
CA PRO A 62 5.92 -10.09 2.99
C PRO A 62 4.51 -10.25 3.58
N LEU A 63 3.63 -10.95 2.86
CA LEU A 63 2.26 -11.28 3.27
C LEU A 63 1.97 -12.76 3.02
N PRO A 64 1.12 -13.40 3.83
CA PRO A 64 0.71 -14.78 3.58
C PRO A 64 -0.03 -14.94 2.24
N GLY A 65 0.13 -16.08 1.57
CA GLY A 65 -0.63 -16.38 0.37
C GLY A 65 -2.14 -16.38 0.62
N GLY A 66 -2.92 -15.80 -0.30
CA GLY A 66 -4.38 -15.72 -0.18
C GLY A 66 -4.90 -14.74 0.88
N SER A 67 -4.05 -13.85 1.42
CA SER A 67 -4.43 -12.92 2.49
C SER A 67 -5.04 -11.60 2.03
N VAL A 68 -5.12 -11.36 0.71
CA VAL A 68 -5.63 -10.10 0.14
C VAL A 68 -6.76 -10.40 -0.85
N ASP A 69 -7.75 -9.52 -0.91
CA ASP A 69 -8.92 -9.68 -1.77
C ASP A 69 -8.72 -9.03 -3.15
N VAL A 70 -7.90 -7.97 -3.19
CA VAL A 70 -7.64 -7.16 -4.39
C VAL A 70 -6.16 -6.75 -4.41
N VAL A 71 -5.56 -6.81 -5.59
CA VAL A 71 -4.23 -6.26 -5.86
C VAL A 71 -4.34 -5.14 -6.89
N ILE A 72 -3.70 -4.01 -6.61
CA ILE A 72 -3.56 -2.85 -7.48
C ILE A 72 -2.10 -2.79 -7.93
N SER A 73 -1.89 -2.51 -9.21
CA SER A 73 -0.60 -2.09 -9.73
C SER A 73 -0.84 -0.99 -10.74
N ASN A 74 -0.25 0.18 -10.50
CA ASN A 74 -0.43 1.36 -11.32
C ASN A 74 0.95 1.88 -11.76
N CYS A 75 1.28 1.70 -13.04
CA CYS A 75 2.57 2.09 -13.65
C CYS A 75 3.82 1.39 -13.09
N VAL A 76 3.69 0.18 -12.54
CA VAL A 76 4.83 -0.55 -11.93
C VAL A 76 5.17 -1.85 -12.66
N ILE A 77 4.16 -2.64 -13.05
CA ILE A 77 4.39 -3.85 -13.84
C ILE A 77 4.68 -3.43 -15.29
N ASN A 78 5.79 -3.94 -15.85
CA ASN A 78 6.32 -3.65 -17.20
C ASN A 78 7.06 -2.30 -17.37
N LEU A 79 7.92 -1.95 -16.40
CA LEU A 79 9.00 -0.97 -16.54
C LEU A 79 10.37 -1.65 -16.68
#